data_AF-A0A7C5EB10-F1
#
_entry.id   AF-A0A7C5EB10-F1
#
_cell.length_a   1.000
_cell.length_b   1.000
_cell.length_c   1.000
_cell.angle_alpha   90.00
_cell.angle_beta   90.00
_cell.angle_gamma   90.00
#
_symmetry.space_group_name_H-M   'P 1'
#
loop_
_entity.id
_entity.type
_entity.pdbx_description
1 polymer ?
#
loop_
_entity_poly.entity_id
_entity_poly.type
_entity_poly.pdbx_seq_one_letter_code
_entity_poly.pdbx_strand_id
1 'polypeptide(L)'
;MRRLKLDWKESEEELKTLYLKEKDAQNRMRLQGLWLLRQGRYIRDVAAAIGCHPRTVQDWIAWYRQGGLAEVLRHRHGGHNSQRCRLSREKIAELKQKAAEGQFRRVQ
;
A
#
# COMPACT_ATOMS: atom_id res chain seq x y z
N MET A 1 20.92 18.52 6.94
CA MET A 1 19.93 17.44 6.66
C MET A 1 20.60 16.10 6.93
N ARG A 2 20.00 15.20 7.72
CA ARG A 2 20.61 13.90 8.06
C ARG A 2 20.26 12.84 7.01
N ARG A 3 21.29 12.13 6.50
CA ARG A 3 21.10 10.88 5.77
C ARG A 3 20.60 9.82 6.75
N LEU A 4 19.60 9.03 6.34
CA LEU A 4 19.15 7.88 7.11
C LEU A 4 20.18 6.77 6.95
N LYS A 5 20.86 6.44 8.05
CA LYS A 5 21.54 5.14 8.17
C LYS A 5 20.46 4.12 8.51
N LEU A 6 20.00 3.42 7.49
CA LEU A 6 19.15 2.24 7.61
C LEU A 6 20.03 1.02 7.35
N ASP A 7 19.87 0.00 8.18
CA ASP A 7 20.48 -1.30 7.95
C ASP A 7 19.62 -2.02 6.92
N TRP A 8 20.00 -1.89 5.65
CA TRP A 8 19.26 -2.44 4.53
C TRP A 8 19.62 -3.91 4.40
N LYS A 9 18.61 -4.78 4.45
CA LYS A 9 18.80 -6.21 4.21
C LYS A 9 18.86 -6.53 2.72
N GLU A 10 18.06 -5.81 1.93
CA GLU A 10 17.95 -5.99 0.50
C GLU A 10 18.86 -5.04 -0.28
N SER A 11 19.38 -5.56 -1.39
CA SER A 11 20.18 -4.79 -2.34
C SER A 11 19.31 -3.85 -3.18
N GLU A 12 19.94 -2.82 -3.76
CA GLU A 12 19.24 -1.88 -4.65
C GLU A 12 18.57 -2.60 -5.83
N GLU A 13 19.24 -3.62 -6.36
CA GLU A 13 18.79 -4.42 -7.50
C GLU A 13 17.56 -5.26 -7.16
N GLU A 14 17.49 -5.79 -5.94
CA GLU A 14 16.35 -6.55 -5.45
C GLU A 14 15.12 -5.65 -5.30
N LEU A 15 15.30 -4.47 -4.68
CA LEU A 15 14.24 -3.46 -4.57
C LEU A 15 13.72 -3.02 -5.94
N LYS A 16 14.62 -2.81 -6.90
CA LYS A 16 14.24 -2.45 -8.28
C LYS A 16 13.47 -3.59 -8.96
N THR A 17 13.90 -4.84 -8.78
CA THR A 17 13.24 -6.02 -9.36
C THR A 17 11.85 -6.20 -8.77
N LEU A 18 11.70 -6.06 -7.46
CA LEU A 18 10.40 -6.11 -6.78
C LEU A 18 9.49 -4.98 -7.25
N TYR A 19 10.02 -3.75 -7.37
CA TYR A 19 9.29 -2.61 -7.91
C TYR A 19 8.77 -2.86 -9.34
N LEU A 20 9.56 -3.50 -10.20
CA LEU A 20 9.17 -3.81 -11.59
C LEU A 20 8.16 -4.96 -11.67
N LYS A 21 8.25 -5.93 -10.74
CA LYS A 21 7.37 -7.10 -10.68
C LYS A 21 6.01 -6.78 -10.05
N GLU A 22 5.97 -5.80 -9.16
CA GLU A 22 4.77 -5.43 -8.42
C GLU A 22 3.70 -4.79 -9.32
N LYS A 23 2.48 -5.29 -9.21
CA LYS A 23 1.32 -4.82 -9.99
C LYS A 23 0.44 -3.87 -9.19
N ASP A 24 0.46 -3.95 -7.86
CA ASP A 24 -0.31 -3.05 -7.01
C ASP A 24 0.33 -1.65 -6.97
N ALA A 25 -0.46 -0.63 -7.31
CA ALA A 25 0.04 0.75 -7.38
C ALA A 25 0.56 1.27 -6.03
N GLN A 26 -0.06 0.91 -4.91
CA GLN A 26 0.38 1.36 -3.58
C GLN A 26 1.69 0.68 -3.18
N ASN A 27 1.80 -0.63 -3.40
CA ASN A 27 3.03 -1.36 -3.12
C ASN A 27 4.17 -0.86 -4.01
N ARG A 28 3.87 -0.59 -5.29
CA ARG A 28 4.83 -0.04 -6.24
C ARG A 28 5.37 1.32 -5.79
N MET A 29 4.51 2.23 -5.31
CA MET A 29 4.92 3.52 -4.75
C MET A 29 5.84 3.35 -3.53
N ARG A 30 5.51 2.40 -2.62
CA ARG A 30 6.32 2.11 -1.43
C ARG A 30 7.70 1.56 -1.79
N LEU A 31 7.74 0.61 -2.72
CA LEU A 31 8.97 0.01 -3.22
C LEU A 31 9.86 1.06 -3.89
N GLN A 32 9.27 1.93 -4.71
CA GLN A 32 9.97 3.05 -5.33
C GLN A 32 10.55 4.02 -4.28
N GLY A 33 9.79 4.31 -3.22
CA GLY A 33 10.26 5.17 -2.13
C GLY A 33 11.41 4.57 -1.33
N LEU A 34 11.33 3.29 -1.00
CA LEU A 34 12.43 2.57 -0.35
C LEU A 34 13.67 2.51 -1.24
N TRP A 35 13.50 2.26 -2.54
CA TRP A 35 14.60 2.27 -3.51
C TRP A 35 15.29 3.65 -3.58
N LEU A 36 14.53 4.75 -3.65
CA LEU A 36 15.10 6.10 -3.65
C LEU A 36 15.81 6.45 -2.32
N LEU A 37 15.26 6.00 -1.19
CA LEU A 37 15.92 6.15 0.12
C LEU A 37 17.23 5.35 0.17
N ARG A 38 17.26 4.15 -0.43
CA ARG A 38 18.46 3.30 -0.53
C ARG A 38 19.58 3.95 -1.34
N GLN A 39 19.22 4.72 -2.38
CA GLN A 39 20.14 5.56 -3.16
C GLN A 39 20.66 6.79 -2.38
N GLY A 40 20.19 7.01 -1.15
CA GLY A 40 20.64 8.11 -0.30
C GLY A 40 19.91 9.43 -0.54
N ARG A 41 18.75 9.42 -1.22
CA ARG A 41 17.87 10.59 -1.35
C ARG A 41 17.29 10.98 0.00
N TYR A 42 16.93 12.25 0.15
CA TYR A 42 16.27 12.74 1.38
C TYR A 42 14.78 12.41 1.37
N ILE A 43 14.22 12.18 2.57
CA ILE A 43 12.78 11.89 2.76
C ILE A 43 11.88 12.90 2.03
N ARG A 44 12.23 14.19 2.07
CA ARG A 44 11.44 15.26 1.42
C ARG A 44 11.45 15.12 -0.10
N ASP A 45 12.59 14.83 -0.69
CA ASP A 45 12.71 14.65 -2.14
C ASP A 45 11.99 13.38 -2.59
N VAL A 46 12.10 12.31 -1.80
CA VAL A 46 11.38 11.04 -2.06
C VAL A 46 9.87 11.26 -1.99
N ALA A 47 9.39 11.97 -0.97
CA ALA A 47 7.99 12.30 -0.79
C ALA A 47 7.46 13.14 -1.96
N ALA A 48 8.23 14.15 -2.40
CA ALA A 48 7.90 14.97 -3.56
C ALA A 48 7.88 14.16 -4.86
N ALA A 49 8.84 13.25 -5.06
CA ALA A 49 8.92 12.41 -6.26
C ALA A 49 7.76 11.42 -6.39
N ILE A 50 7.20 10.97 -5.25
CA ILE A 50 6.11 9.98 -5.20
C ILE A 50 4.75 10.66 -5.04
N GLY A 51 4.72 11.97 -4.72
CA GLY A 51 3.49 12.72 -4.48
C GLY A 51 2.82 12.36 -3.15
N CYS A 52 3.59 12.00 -2.12
CA CYS A 52 3.06 11.69 -0.79
C CYS A 52 3.58 12.66 0.28
N HIS A 53 2.97 12.63 1.46
CA HIS A 53 3.43 13.47 2.57
C HIS A 53 4.72 12.89 3.18
N PRO A 54 5.72 13.71 3.57
CA PRO A 54 6.98 13.22 4.16
C PRO A 54 6.80 12.33 5.39
N ARG A 55 5.71 12.53 6.14
CA ARG A 55 5.33 11.69 7.29
C ARG A 55 5.09 10.24 6.87
N THR A 56 4.42 10.02 5.75
CA THR A 56 4.14 8.67 5.23
C THR A 56 5.42 7.92 4.93
N VAL A 57 6.43 8.59 4.38
CA VAL A 57 7.75 8.01 4.13
C VAL A 57 8.48 7.69 5.45
N GLN A 58 8.32 8.53 6.49
CA GLN A 58 8.84 8.23 7.83
C GLN A 58 8.17 6.98 8.44
N ASP A 59 6.87 6.81 8.25
CA ASP A 59 6.14 5.64 8.72
C ASP A 59 6.64 4.36 8.02
N TRP A 60 6.91 4.42 6.70
CA TRP A 60 7.50 3.29 5.96
C TRP A 60 8.87 2.91 6.50
N ILE A 61 9.70 3.88 6.85
CA ILE A 61 11.01 3.66 7.47
C ILE A 61 10.84 2.97 8.84
N ALA A 62 9.85 3.38 9.64
CA ALA A 62 9.56 2.75 10.92
C ALA A 62 9.13 1.29 10.75
N TRP A 63 8.26 0.99 9.78
CA TRP A 63 7.84 -0.38 9.48
C TRP A 63 9.00 -1.23 8.96
N TYR A 64 9.84 -0.67 8.09
CA TYR A 64 11.04 -1.36 7.61
C TYR A 64 12.00 -1.71 8.75
N ARG A 65 12.13 -0.85 9.77
CA ARG A 65 12.92 -1.16 10.97
C ARG A 65 12.30 -2.25 11.84
N GLN A 66 10.98 -2.37 11.85
CA GLN A 66 10.27 -3.36 12.68
C GLN A 66 10.31 -4.77 12.07
N GLY A 67 10.18 -4.89 10.75
CA GLY A 67 10.15 -6.21 10.11
C GLY A 67 10.55 -6.23 8.63
N GLY A 68 11.32 -5.24 8.20
CA GLY A 68 11.86 -5.15 6.84
C GLY A 68 10.79 -4.86 5.80
N LEU A 69 11.06 -5.32 4.58
CA LEU A 69 10.22 -5.04 3.42
C LEU A 69 8.81 -5.65 3.55
N ALA A 70 8.72 -6.84 4.14
CA ALA A 70 7.45 -7.53 4.35
C ALA A 70 6.48 -6.69 5.20
N GLU A 71 6.94 -6.03 6.27
CA GLU A 71 6.09 -5.16 7.09
C GLU A 71 5.61 -3.93 6.32
N VAL A 72 6.45 -3.34 5.48
CA VAL A 72 6.06 -2.18 4.66
C VAL A 72 4.99 -2.56 3.63
N LEU A 73 5.10 -3.75 3.04
CA LEU A 73 4.12 -4.25 2.08
C LEU A 73 2.83 -4.75 2.75
N ARG A 74 2.92 -5.31 3.97
CA ARG A 74 1.75 -5.79 4.72
C ARG A 74 0.86 -4.65 5.22
N HIS A 75 1.43 -3.49 5.53
CA HIS A 75 0.72 -2.39 6.16
C HIS A 75 -0.17 -1.61 5.18
N ARG A 76 -1.27 -2.18 4.71
CA ARG A 76 -2.18 -1.51 3.74
C ARG A 76 -3.00 -0.41 4.44
N HIS A 77 -2.95 0.82 3.93
CA HIS A 77 -3.93 1.85 4.32
C HIS A 77 -5.26 1.50 3.67
N GLY A 78 -6.17 0.92 4.48
CA GLY A 78 -7.48 0.44 4.04
C GLY A 78 -7.47 -1.07 3.80
N GLY A 79 -7.92 -1.84 4.80
CA GLY A 79 -8.11 -3.28 4.60
C GLY A 79 -8.15 -4.18 5.83
N HIS A 80 -8.08 -3.66 7.06
CA HIS A 80 -8.29 -4.50 8.26
C HIS A 80 -9.29 -3.91 9.26
N ASN A 81 -9.84 -2.72 8.99
CA ASN A 81 -10.81 -2.09 9.87
C ASN A 81 -11.85 -1.26 9.12
N SER A 82 -12.22 -1.66 7.89
CA SER A 82 -13.62 -1.47 7.54
C SER A 82 -14.37 -2.46 8.42
N GLN A 83 -15.24 -1.96 9.28
CA GLN A 83 -16.21 -2.76 10.03
C GLN A 83 -16.65 -3.94 9.18
N ARG A 84 -16.62 -5.17 9.73
CA ARG A 84 -17.10 -6.41 9.10
C ARG A 84 -18.16 -6.07 8.06
N CYS A 85 -17.90 -6.39 6.80
CA CYS A 85 -18.84 -6.16 5.71
C CYS A 85 -20.24 -6.56 6.22
N ARG A 86 -21.17 -5.59 6.39
CA ARG A 86 -22.50 -5.85 6.99
C ARG A 86 -23.32 -6.83 6.14
N LEU A 87 -22.89 -7.07 4.89
CA LEU A 87 -23.34 -8.15 4.05
C LEU A 87 -22.41 -9.36 4.15
N SER A 88 -22.91 -10.44 4.75
CA SER A 88 -22.36 -11.77 4.59
C SER A 88 -22.46 -12.22 3.13
N ARG A 89 -21.59 -13.16 2.70
CA ARG A 89 -21.60 -13.68 1.32
C ARG A 89 -22.98 -14.21 0.89
N GLU A 90 -23.74 -14.74 1.84
CA GLU A 90 -25.12 -15.20 1.64
C GLU A 90 -26.07 -14.04 1.28
N LYS A 91 -26.00 -12.91 1.99
CA LYS A 91 -26.81 -11.72 1.68
C LYS A 91 -26.50 -11.16 0.30
N ILE A 92 -25.25 -11.27 -0.16
CA ILE A 92 -24.85 -10.84 -1.51
C ILE A 92 -25.47 -11.75 -2.57
N ALA A 93 -25.54 -13.06 -2.33
CA ALA A 93 -26.18 -14.01 -3.24
C ALA A 93 -27.70 -13.80 -3.32
N GLU A 94 -28.35 -13.58 -2.18
CA GLU A 94 -29.79 -13.28 -2.13
C GLU A 94 -30.11 -11.96 -2.85
N LEU A 95 -29.26 -10.92 -2.68
CA LEU A 95 -29.44 -9.63 -3.37
C LEU A 95 -29.30 -9.78 -4.89
N LYS A 96 -28.38 -10.63 -5.37
CA LYS A 96 -28.23 -10.93 -6.80
C LYS A 96 -29.44 -11.65 -7.37
N GLN A 97 -30.02 -12.57 -6.60
CA GLN A 97 -31.21 -13.32 -7.02
C GLN A 97 -32.43 -12.39 -7.12
N LYS A 98 -32.64 -11.54 -6.12
CA LYS A 98 -33.71 -10.52 -6.12
C LYS A 98 -33.52 -9.45 -7.21
N ALA A 99 -32.27 -9.14 -7.58
CA ALA A 99 -31.97 -8.25 -8.70
C ALA A 99 -32.33 -8.86 -10.05
N ALA A 100 -32.06 -10.16 -10.22
CA ALA A 100 -32.43 -10.91 -11.42
C ALA A 100 -33.95 -11.06 -11.57
N GLU A 101 -34.68 -11.16 -10.45
CA GLU A 101 -36.16 -11.17 -10.43
C GLU A 101 -36.81 -9.81 -10.72
N GLY A 102 -36.02 -8.75 -10.93
CA GLY A 102 -36.54 -7.44 -11.34
C GLY A 102 -37.28 -6.67 -10.23
N GLN A 103 -37.08 -7.03 -8.96
CA GLN A 103 -37.76 -6.36 -7.83
C GLN A 103 -37.25 -4.93 -7.56
N PHE A 104 -36.14 -4.51 -8.18
CA PHE A 104 -35.66 -3.13 -8.06
C PHE A 104 -36.37 -2.23 -9.08
N ARG A 105 -37.49 -1.62 -8.64
CA ARG A 105 -38.15 -0.56 -9.39
C ARG A 105 -37.23 0.68 -9.44
N ARG A 106 -36.96 1.16 -10.66
CA ARG A 106 -36.41 2.50 -10.90
C ARG A 106 -37.40 3.52 -10.31
N VAL A 107 -36.97 4.26 -9.29
CA VAL A 107 -37.73 5.42 -8.80
C VAL A 107 -37.61 6.50 -9.89
N GLN A 108 -38.74 6.90 -10.48
CA GLN A 108 -38.89 8.11 -11.28
C GLN A 108 -39.51 9.21 -10.43
#